data_AF-A0A7W5YFL5-F1
#
_entry.id   AF-A0A7W5YFL5-F1
#
_cell.length_a   1.000
_cell.length_b   1.000
_cell.length_c   1.000
_cell.angle_alpha   90.00
_cell.angle_beta   90.00
_cell.angle_gamma   90.00
#
_symmetry.space_group_name_H-M   'P 1'
#
loop_
_entity.id
_entity.type
_entity.pdbx_description
1 polymer ?
#
loop_
_entity_poly.entity_id
_entity_poly.type
_entity_poly.pdbx_seq_one_letter_code
_entity_poly.pdbx_strand_id
1 'polypeptide(L)'
;MSDIAADLLRLSEDPNADPRTRRRQTMERLVQTLLAMADAEIGSEDPQHRHSIIHLTTIIRNMTGRIAEADDATFSAIVREAVMLVRSLQQRQADAVTVH
;
A
#
# COMPACT_ATOMS: atom_id res chain seq x y z
N MET A 1 -8.00 11.90 -9.64
CA MET A 1 -7.10 10.83 -9.19
C MET A 1 -7.94 9.82 -8.42
N SER A 2 -7.83 8.52 -8.68
CA SER A 2 -8.48 7.51 -7.84
C SER A 2 -7.93 7.64 -6.42
N ASP A 3 -8.77 7.65 -5.40
CA ASP A 3 -8.31 7.56 -4.01
C ASP A 3 -7.81 6.13 -3.77
N ILE A 4 -6.50 5.93 -3.95
CA ILE A 4 -5.85 4.62 -3.83
C ILE A 4 -6.10 3.99 -2.46
N ALA A 5 -6.20 4.80 -1.40
CA ALA A 5 -6.53 4.33 -0.07
C ALA A 5 -7.99 3.82 0.00
N ALA A 6 -8.92 4.52 -0.65
CA ALA A 6 -10.31 4.04 -0.77
C ALA A 6 -10.40 2.75 -1.61
N ASP A 7 -9.60 2.62 -2.67
CA ASP A 7 -9.54 1.40 -3.48
C ASP A 7 -9.08 0.19 -2.66
N LEU A 8 -8.07 0.38 -1.79
CA LEU A 8 -7.58 -0.68 -0.88
C LEU A 8 -8.64 -1.10 0.12
N LEU A 9 -9.36 -0.14 0.72
CA LEU A 9 -10.48 -0.42 1.63
C LEU A 9 -11.59 -1.21 0.91
N ARG A 10 -12.00 -0.75 -0.27
CA ARG A 10 -13.06 -1.41 -1.05
C ARG A 10 -12.71 -2.85 -1.40
N LEU A 11 -11.46 -3.12 -1.78
CA LEU A 11 -11.00 -4.49 -2.04
C LEU A 11 -11.01 -5.33 -0.76
N SER A 12 -10.60 -4.77 0.37
CA SER A 12 -10.54 -5.48 1.65
C SER A 12 -11.92 -5.85 2.21
N GLU A 13 -12.95 -5.09 1.83
CA GLU A 13 -14.32 -5.21 2.32
C GLU A 13 -15.25 -5.94 1.34
N ASP A 14 -14.73 -6.44 0.19
CA ASP A 14 -15.56 -7.14 -0.80
C ASP A 14 -16.24 -8.37 -0.16
N PRO A 15 -17.59 -8.39 -0.07
CA PRO A 15 -18.31 -9.49 0.55
C PRO A 15 -18.47 -10.70 -0.39
N ASN A 16 -18.20 -10.54 -1.69
CA ASN A 16 -18.41 -11.59 -2.69
C ASN A 16 -17.15 -12.42 -2.96
N ALA A 17 -15.99 -11.95 -2.49
CA ALA A 17 -14.72 -12.63 -2.68
C ALA A 17 -14.47 -13.65 -1.56
N ASP A 18 -13.89 -14.80 -1.93
CA ASP A 18 -13.31 -15.74 -0.97
C ASP A 18 -12.31 -14.99 -0.04
N PRO A 19 -12.38 -15.14 1.30
CA PRO A 19 -11.56 -14.35 2.21
C PRO A 19 -10.07 -14.43 1.92
N ARG A 20 -9.52 -15.60 1.62
CA ARG A 20 -8.08 -15.76 1.31
C ARG A 20 -7.72 -15.00 0.03
N THR A 21 -8.55 -15.13 -1.00
CA THR A 21 -8.38 -14.47 -2.29
C THR A 21 -8.45 -12.95 -2.14
N ARG A 22 -9.46 -12.44 -1.42
CA ARG A 22 -9.64 -11.02 -1.09
C ARG A 22 -8.42 -10.44 -0.40
N ARG A 23 -7.91 -11.12 0.64
CA ARG A 23 -6.72 -10.68 1.39
C ARG A 23 -5.50 -10.63 0.49
N ARG A 24 -5.27 -11.68 -0.30
CA ARG A 24 -4.14 -11.75 -1.26
C ARG A 24 -4.21 -10.62 -2.29
N GLN A 25 -5.37 -10.39 -2.90
CA GLN A 25 -5.58 -9.32 -3.88
C GLN A 25 -5.38 -7.93 -3.28
N THR A 26 -5.87 -7.71 -2.06
CA THR A 26 -5.67 -6.43 -1.34
C THR A 26 -4.18 -6.16 -1.11
N MET A 27 -3.44 -7.17 -0.66
CA MET A 27 -1.99 -7.03 -0.43
C MET A 27 -1.21 -6.86 -1.74
N GLU A 28 -1.58 -7.56 -2.81
CA GLU A 28 -0.98 -7.37 -4.14
C GLU A 28 -1.21 -5.95 -4.66
N ARG A 29 -2.43 -5.42 -4.48
CA ARG A 29 -2.75 -4.03 -4.84
C ARG A 29 -1.92 -3.03 -4.03
N LEU A 30 -1.72 -3.29 -2.74
CA LEU A 30 -0.85 -2.46 -1.89
C LEU A 30 0.60 -2.48 -2.39
N VAL A 31 1.16 -3.66 -2.71
CA VAL A 31 2.51 -3.79 -3.26
C VAL A 31 2.64 -3.00 -4.56
N GLN A 32 1.68 -3.12 -5.48
CA GLN A 32 1.68 -2.36 -6.74
C GLN A 32 1.63 -0.84 -6.50
N THR A 33 0.81 -0.40 -5.53
CA THR A 33 0.69 1.00 -5.16
C THR A 33 2.02 1.57 -4.67
N LEU A 34 2.68 0.86 -3.74
CA LEU A 34 3.93 1.32 -3.15
C LEU A 34 5.08 1.32 -4.18
N LEU A 35 5.10 0.37 -5.12
CA LEU A 35 6.03 0.40 -6.25
C LEU A 35 5.82 1.65 -7.11
N ALA A 36 4.58 1.94 -7.50
CA ALA A 36 4.27 3.11 -8.31
C ALA A 36 4.66 4.42 -7.61
N MET A 37 4.48 4.49 -6.28
CA MET A 37 4.94 5.61 -5.46
C MET A 37 6.46 5.72 -5.44
N ALA A 38 7.19 4.61 -5.30
CA ALA A 38 8.66 4.63 -5.35
C ALA A 38 9.21 5.01 -6.75
N ASP A 39 8.50 4.64 -7.81
CA ASP A 39 8.85 5.02 -9.18
C ASP A 39 8.62 6.52 -9.43
N ALA A 40 7.60 7.11 -8.81
CA ALA A 40 7.37 8.56 -8.87
C ALA A 40 8.50 9.38 -8.20
N GLU A 41 9.25 8.77 -7.28
CA GLU A 41 10.39 9.39 -6.58
C GLU A 41 11.72 9.23 -7.35
N ILE A 42 11.71 8.68 -8.57
CA ILE A 42 12.92 8.58 -9.39
C ILE A 42 13.44 9.98 -9.72
N GLY A 43 14.70 10.24 -9.34
CA GLY A 43 15.34 11.56 -9.54
C GLY A 43 15.05 12.58 -8.43
N SER A 44 14.35 12.17 -7.36
CA SER A 44 14.13 12.98 -6.15
C SER A 44 15.45 13.35 -5.47
N GLU A 45 15.49 14.53 -4.84
CA GLU A 45 16.64 15.01 -4.07
C GLU A 45 16.90 14.19 -2.80
N ASP A 46 15.89 13.44 -2.32
CA ASP A 46 16.01 12.49 -1.22
C ASP A 46 15.87 11.03 -1.71
N PRO A 47 16.97 10.41 -2.20
CA PRO A 47 16.96 9.01 -2.63
C PRO A 47 16.73 8.02 -1.48
N GLN A 48 16.94 8.43 -0.23
CA GLN A 48 16.73 7.58 0.93
C GLN A 48 15.25 7.31 1.15
N HIS A 49 14.38 8.32 0.93
CA HIS A 49 12.94 8.15 0.99
C HIS A 49 12.44 7.06 0.03
N ARG A 50 12.87 7.13 -1.24
CA ARG A 50 12.57 6.10 -2.25
C ARG A 50 13.02 4.72 -1.81
N HIS A 51 14.25 4.61 -1.28
CA HIS A 51 14.80 3.34 -0.82
C HIS A 51 13.97 2.74 0.32
N SER A 52 13.51 3.56 1.27
CA SER A 52 12.61 3.13 2.35
C SER A 52 11.28 2.59 1.83
N ILE A 53 10.65 3.23 0.83
CA ILE A 53 9.41 2.73 0.22
C ILE A 53 9.63 1.36 -0.44
N ILE A 54 10.73 1.20 -1.19
CA ILE A 54 11.08 -0.07 -1.85
C ILE A 54 11.32 -1.18 -0.81
N HIS A 55 12.03 -0.87 0.28
CA HIS A 55 12.31 -1.83 1.33
C HIS A 55 11.02 -2.32 2.01
N LEU A 56 10.13 -1.40 2.40
CA LEU A 56 8.82 -1.73 2.96
C LEU A 56 7.97 -2.56 1.99
N THR A 57 7.97 -2.20 0.71
CA THR A 57 7.27 -2.93 -0.35
C THR A 57 7.75 -4.38 -0.45
N THR A 58 9.06 -4.60 -0.31
CA THR A 58 9.66 -5.94 -0.33
C THR A 58 9.22 -6.77 0.86
N ILE A 59 9.20 -6.18 2.07
CA ILE A 59 8.71 -6.84 3.28
C ILE A 59 7.24 -7.28 3.08
N ILE A 60 6.39 -6.36 2.64
CA ILE A 60 4.96 -6.63 2.44
C ILE A 60 4.73 -7.72 1.39
N ARG A 61 5.47 -7.67 0.28
CA ARG A 61 5.43 -8.71 -0.77
C ARG A 61 5.76 -10.08 -0.18
N ASN A 62 6.84 -10.18 0.59
CA ASN A 62 7.26 -11.44 1.21
C ASN A 62 6.24 -11.95 2.24
N MET A 63 5.53 -11.05 2.91
CA MET A 63 4.49 -11.40 3.89
C MET A 63 3.13 -11.69 3.27
N THR A 64 2.88 -11.34 2.01
CA THR A 64 1.55 -11.42 1.37
C THR A 64 0.91 -12.80 1.48
N GLY A 65 1.70 -13.88 1.29
CA GLY A 65 1.19 -15.25 1.46
C GLY A 65 0.70 -15.55 2.87
N ARG A 66 1.43 -15.09 3.90
CA ARG A 66 1.05 -15.26 5.31
C ARG A 66 -0.14 -14.38 5.69
N ILE A 67 -0.22 -13.17 5.15
CA ILE A 67 -1.33 -12.25 5.39
C ILE A 67 -2.63 -12.78 4.75
N ALA A 68 -2.53 -13.46 3.61
CA ALA A 68 -3.69 -14.09 2.98
C ALA A 68 -4.34 -15.18 3.87
N GLU A 69 -3.55 -15.82 4.71
CA GLU A 69 -3.98 -16.86 5.66
C GLU A 69 -4.38 -16.31 7.04
N ALA A 70 -4.21 -15.00 7.27
CA ALA A 70 -4.61 -14.37 8.52
C ALA A 70 -6.15 -14.40 8.72
N ASP A 71 -6.58 -14.31 9.98
CA ASP A 71 -7.98 -14.06 10.30
C ASP A 71 -8.42 -12.64 9.89
N ASP A 72 -9.74 -12.40 9.88
CA ASP A 72 -10.31 -11.13 9.45
C ASP A 72 -9.93 -9.95 10.34
N ALA A 73 -9.76 -10.14 11.64
CA ALA A 73 -9.42 -9.05 12.56
C ALA A 73 -7.96 -8.60 12.33
N THR A 74 -7.05 -9.56 12.26
CA THR A 74 -5.63 -9.34 11.95
C THR A 74 -5.48 -8.68 10.59
N PHE A 75 -6.16 -9.19 9.57
CA PHE A 75 -6.12 -8.61 8.23
C PHE A 75 -6.67 -7.18 8.20
N SER A 76 -7.82 -6.93 8.83
CA SER A 76 -8.43 -5.60 8.86
C SER A 76 -7.52 -4.57 9.56
N ALA A 77 -6.81 -4.98 10.62
CA ALA A 77 -5.81 -4.14 11.26
C ALA A 77 -4.67 -3.80 10.30
N ILE A 78 -4.12 -4.79 9.59
CA ILE A 78 -3.05 -4.58 8.59
C ILE A 78 -3.50 -3.62 7.49
N VAL A 79 -4.73 -3.76 6.98
CA VAL A 79 -5.25 -2.87 5.92
C VAL A 79 -5.39 -1.43 6.42
N ARG A 80 -5.84 -1.22 7.66
CA ARG A 80 -5.93 0.14 8.23
C ARG A 80 -4.56 0.81 8.32
N GLU A 81 -3.55 0.08 8.79
CA GLU A 81 -2.17 0.58 8.81
C GLU A 81 -1.64 0.89 7.40
N ALA A 82 -1.91 0.00 6.44
CA ALA A 82 -1.53 0.22 5.05
C ALA A 82 -2.20 1.45 4.43
N VAL A 83 -3.48 1.69 4.74
CA VAL A 83 -4.22 2.87 4.30
C VAL A 83 -3.62 4.16 4.88
N MET A 84 -3.26 4.16 6.17
CA MET A 84 -2.59 5.30 6.79
C MET A 84 -1.21 5.57 6.17
N LEU A 85 -0.45 4.52 5.87
CA LEU A 85 0.83 4.62 5.18
C LEU A 85 0.65 5.26 3.79
N VAL A 86 -0.27 4.73 2.97
CA VAL A 86 -0.55 5.24 1.62
C VAL A 86 -0.95 6.71 1.65
N ARG A 87 -1.85 7.11 2.56
CA ARG A 87 -2.25 8.52 2.72
C ARG A 87 -1.08 9.43 3.10
N SER A 88 -0.23 8.96 4.02
CA SER A 88 0.95 9.72 4.46
C SER A 88 1.95 9.93 3.31
N LEU A 89 2.15 8.91 2.46
CA LEU A 89 2.99 9.00 1.27
C LEU A 89 2.39 9.95 0.22
N GLN A 90 1.07 9.86 -0.02
CA GLN A 90 0.38 10.77 -0.95
C GLN A 90 0.47 12.23 -0.50
N GLN A 91 0.31 12.51 0.80
CA GLN A 91 0.43 13.86 1.32
C GLN A 91 1.83 14.42 1.09
N ARG A 92 2.88 13.65 1.37
CA ARG A 92 4.26 14.08 1.12
C ARG A 92 4.54 14.37 -0.35
N GLN A 93 4.02 13.55 -1.27
CA GLN A 93 4.16 13.80 -2.70
C GLN A 93 3.43 15.09 -3.13
N ALA A 94 2.24 15.35 -2.59
CA ALA A 94 1.52 16.59 -2.84
C ALA A 94 2.28 17.82 -2.32
N ASP A 95 2.87 17.72 -1.12
CA ASP A 95 3.68 18.79 -0.53
C ASP A 95 4.93 19.06 -1.38
N ALA A 96 5.62 18.02 -1.87
CA ALA A 96 6.80 18.16 -2.72
C ALA A 96 6.50 18.87 -4.06
N VAL A 97 5.34 18.60 -4.67
CA VAL A 97 4.92 19.25 -5.92
C VAL A 97 4.56 20.74 -5.73
N THR A 98 4.16 21.14 -4.52
CA THR A 98 3.74 22.52 -4.23
C THR A 98 4.91 23.46 -3.92
N VAL A 99 6.10 22.90 -3.66
CA VAL A 99 7.33 23.64 -3.29
C VAL A 99 8.23 23.89 -4.52
N HIS A 100 7.78 23.54 -5.73
CA HIS A 100 8.46 23.83 -7.01
C HIS A 100 7.61 24.73 -7.90
#